data_AF-A0A3Q9I3N8-F1
#
_entry.id   AF-A0A3Q9I3N8-F1
#
_cell.length_a   1.000
_cell.length_b   1.000
_cell.length_c   1.000
_cell.angle_alpha   90.00
_cell.angle_beta   90.00
_cell.angle_gamma   90.00
#
_symmetry.space_group_name_H-M   'P 1'
#
loop_
_entity.id
_entity.type
_entity.pdbx_description
1 polymer ?
#
loop_
_entity_poly.entity_id
_entity_poly.type
_entity_poly.pdbx_seq_one_letter_code
_entity_poly.pdbx_strand_id
1 'polypeptide(L)'
;MHSVFKNLWFRDPKEKPTFINDNAVKIRAGMLLIIPIYMTYTLIDVVFGSSWSVLENTTMIDTLETDWNWHTIYQVQATQRVYDYTIQTWVLFYGLFEMIAGMFVTTSRLSPTIYIASFLAKTQKPNWKPLVPKRFAWTIGASFITVCLVFFNPDVFANWVNTLFSSKLLPTTENYMSNWIPLILVWVCFGFMWLEAILGFCVGCKVHALLVKVGIFKEECEACNNIDWDEIARKHAERQAQETAPTNS
;
A
#
# COMPACT_ATOMS: atom_id res chain seq x y z
N MET A 1 -17.59 23.12 3.46
CA MET A 1 -17.43 22.03 4.45
C MET A 1 -18.46 20.94 4.19
N HIS A 2 -19.74 21.29 4.01
CA HIS A 2 -20.82 20.35 3.69
C HIS A 2 -20.57 19.45 2.46
N SER A 3 -19.92 19.96 1.40
CA SER A 3 -19.56 19.17 0.22
C SER A 3 -18.49 18.10 0.48
N VAL A 4 -17.52 18.39 1.37
CA VAL A 4 -16.44 17.44 1.74
C VAL A 4 -17.00 16.28 2.56
N PHE A 5 -18.01 16.51 3.41
CA PHE A 5 -18.63 15.42 4.16
C PHE A 5 -19.66 14.63 3.34
N LYS A 6 -20.37 15.28 2.40
CA LYS A 6 -21.42 14.65 1.60
C LYS A 6 -20.86 13.79 0.46
N ASN A 7 -19.92 14.35 -0.31
CA ASN A 7 -19.37 13.69 -1.49
C ASN A 7 -17.95 13.14 -1.25
N LEU A 8 -17.29 13.55 -0.16
CA LEU A 8 -15.92 13.14 0.16
C LEU A 8 -14.97 13.48 -1.00
N TRP A 9 -14.20 12.50 -1.46
CA TRP A 9 -13.35 12.60 -2.64
C TRP A 9 -14.01 12.10 -3.92
N PHE A 10 -15.31 11.76 -3.89
CA PHE A 10 -16.06 11.30 -5.06
C PHE A 10 -16.78 12.46 -5.75
N ARG A 11 -17.02 12.30 -7.06
CA ARG A 11 -17.81 13.28 -7.84
C ARG A 11 -19.28 13.18 -7.49
N ASP A 12 -19.86 12.02 -7.79
CA ASP A 12 -21.20 11.60 -7.38
C ASP A 12 -21.16 10.13 -6.90
N PRO A 13 -21.54 9.85 -5.65
CA PRO A 13 -21.61 8.48 -5.12
C PRO A 13 -22.55 7.53 -5.88
N LYS A 14 -23.52 8.06 -6.65
CA LYS A 14 -24.52 7.26 -7.39
C LYS A 14 -24.13 7.01 -8.85
N GLU A 15 -23.13 7.71 -9.36
CA GLU A 15 -22.66 7.59 -10.74
C GLU A 15 -21.88 6.28 -10.96
N LYS A 16 -22.15 5.64 -12.10
CA LYS A 16 -21.43 4.46 -12.60
C LYS A 16 -20.93 4.78 -14.02
N PRO A 17 -19.60 4.76 -14.25
CA PRO A 17 -18.53 4.44 -13.31
C PRO A 17 -18.30 5.53 -12.26
N THR A 18 -17.85 5.13 -11.07
CA THR A 18 -17.60 6.08 -9.98
C THR A 18 -16.27 6.80 -10.20
N PHE A 19 -16.31 8.14 -10.17
CA PHE A 19 -15.12 9.00 -10.29
C PHE A 19 -14.61 9.47 -8.94
N ILE A 20 -13.28 9.51 -8.81
CA ILE A 20 -12.54 9.95 -7.62
C ILE A 20 -11.61 11.12 -7.96
N ASN A 21 -11.41 12.02 -7.00
CA ASN A 21 -10.49 13.13 -7.11
C ASN A 21 -9.03 12.65 -6.95
N ASP A 22 -8.29 12.60 -8.06
CA ASP A 22 -6.90 12.14 -8.14
C ASP A 22 -5.96 12.93 -7.21
N ASN A 23 -6.22 14.23 -7.01
CA ASN A 23 -5.40 15.06 -6.12
C ASN A 23 -5.52 14.63 -4.66
N ALA A 24 -6.74 14.32 -4.20
CA ALA A 24 -6.97 13.78 -2.86
C ALA A 24 -6.31 12.40 -2.70
N VAL A 25 -6.34 11.57 -3.73
CA VAL A 25 -5.69 10.25 -3.73
C VAL A 25 -4.16 10.38 -3.59
N LYS A 26 -3.53 11.32 -4.31
CA LYS A 26 -2.08 11.59 -4.17
C LYS A 26 -1.70 12.09 -2.79
N ILE A 27 -2.48 13.00 -2.22
CA ILE A 27 -2.26 13.49 -0.85
C ILE A 27 -2.39 12.35 0.16
N ARG A 28 -3.38 11.47 -0.01
CA ARG A 28 -3.51 10.25 0.80
C ARG A 28 -2.31 9.33 0.65
N ALA A 29 -1.84 9.07 -0.57
CA ALA A 29 -0.67 8.24 -0.81
C ALA A 29 0.58 8.83 -0.12
N GLY A 30 0.74 10.16 -0.16
CA GLY A 30 1.81 10.87 0.54
C GLY A 30 1.74 10.72 2.06
N MET A 31 0.56 10.82 2.67
CA MET A 31 0.40 10.58 4.11
C MET A 31 0.69 9.13 4.50
N LEU A 32 0.20 8.18 3.71
CA LEU A 32 0.40 6.75 3.98
C LEU A 32 1.85 6.29 3.72
N LEU A 33 2.68 7.10 3.05
CA LEU A 33 4.12 6.85 2.83
C LEU A 33 4.90 6.68 4.14
N ILE A 34 4.40 7.26 5.24
CA ILE A 34 5.01 7.14 6.58
C ILE A 34 5.08 5.66 7.00
N ILE A 35 4.08 4.84 6.64
CA ILE A 35 4.02 3.43 6.99
C ILE A 35 5.20 2.65 6.41
N PRO A 36 5.41 2.58 5.07
CA PRO A 36 6.52 1.84 4.51
C PRO A 36 7.89 2.44 4.91
N ILE A 37 7.99 3.74 5.18
CA ILE A 37 9.24 4.33 5.72
C ILE A 37 9.57 3.75 7.10
N TYR A 38 8.62 3.78 8.03
CA TYR A 38 8.79 3.22 9.38
C TYR A 38 9.11 1.72 9.35
N MET A 39 8.43 0.99 8.45
CA MET A 39 8.64 -0.43 8.23
C MET A 39 10.04 -0.74 7.68
N THR A 40 10.52 0.08 6.73
CA THR A 40 11.86 -0.06 6.15
C THR A 40 12.92 0.08 7.24
N TYR A 41 12.78 1.08 8.12
CA TYR A 41 13.69 1.28 9.24
C TYR A 41 13.74 0.06 10.17
N THR A 42 12.57 -0.47 10.52
CA THR A 42 12.49 -1.69 11.36
C THR A 42 13.17 -2.87 10.68
N LEU A 43 12.88 -3.11 9.40
CA LEU A 43 13.44 -4.27 8.69
C LEU A 43 14.94 -4.15 8.44
N ILE A 44 15.47 -2.94 8.25
CA ILE A 44 16.92 -2.74 8.18
C ILE A 44 17.58 -3.13 9.49
N ASP A 45 17.03 -2.70 10.63
CA ASP A 45 17.58 -3.10 11.94
C ASP A 45 17.45 -4.61 12.18
N VAL A 46 16.33 -5.24 11.80
CA VAL A 46 16.14 -6.69 11.93
C VAL A 46 17.10 -7.50 11.05
N VAL A 47 17.39 -7.04 9.83
CA VAL A 47 18.21 -7.77 8.86
C VAL A 47 19.70 -7.52 9.06
N PHE A 48 20.09 -6.28 9.36
CA PHE A 48 21.50 -5.87 9.44
C PHE A 48 21.99 -5.63 10.88
N GLY A 49 21.09 -5.57 11.86
CA GLY A 49 21.44 -5.45 13.27
C GLY A 49 22.08 -6.74 13.82
N SER A 50 22.72 -6.62 14.98
CA SER A 50 23.27 -7.80 15.65
C SER A 50 22.15 -8.75 16.07
N SER A 51 22.29 -10.02 15.71
CA SER A 51 21.35 -11.08 16.10
C SER A 51 21.43 -11.43 17.59
N TRP A 52 22.49 -10.99 18.26
CA TRP A 52 22.78 -11.25 19.66
C TRP A 52 23.07 -9.95 20.42
N SER A 53 22.76 -9.98 21.71
CA SER A 53 23.07 -8.95 22.68
C SER A 53 23.79 -9.56 23.89
N VAL A 54 24.80 -8.87 24.42
CA VAL A 54 25.50 -9.30 25.64
C VAL A 54 24.58 -9.13 26.84
N LEU A 55 24.55 -10.13 27.73
CA LEU A 55 23.70 -10.08 28.91
C LEU A 55 24.26 -9.06 29.92
N GLU A 56 23.49 -8.01 30.23
CA GLU A 56 23.93 -6.84 31.00
C GLU A 56 24.43 -7.15 32.42
N ASN A 57 24.00 -8.28 33.01
CA ASN A 57 24.39 -8.70 34.35
C ASN A 57 25.55 -9.70 34.38
N THR A 58 26.19 -9.96 33.24
CA THR A 58 27.35 -10.86 33.15
C THR A 58 28.61 -10.07 32.87
N THR A 59 29.69 -10.45 33.55
CA THR A 59 31.01 -9.88 33.31
C THR A 59 31.61 -10.52 32.06
N MET A 60 32.17 -9.71 31.17
CA MET A 60 33.01 -10.20 30.07
C MET A 60 34.28 -10.80 30.66
N ILE A 61 34.57 -12.06 30.32
CA ILE A 61 35.76 -12.77 30.80
C ILE A 61 36.81 -12.69 29.70
N ASP A 62 37.95 -12.08 30.01
CA ASP A 62 39.11 -12.08 29.11
C ASP A 62 39.73 -13.48 29.08
N THR A 63 39.90 -14.06 27.89
CA THR A 63 40.49 -15.39 27.74
C THR A 63 42.02 -15.36 27.76
N LEU A 64 42.64 -14.17 27.75
CA LEU A 64 44.08 -13.95 27.61
C LEU A 64 44.68 -14.52 26.30
N GLU A 65 43.82 -14.92 25.36
CA GLU A 65 44.20 -15.38 24.04
C GLU A 65 43.99 -14.26 23.00
N THR A 66 44.78 -14.30 21.93
CA THR A 66 44.67 -13.36 20.81
C THR A 66 44.44 -14.09 19.51
N ASP A 67 43.63 -13.51 18.63
CA ASP A 67 43.43 -14.01 17.28
C ASP A 67 44.65 -13.70 16.39
N TRP A 68 44.71 -14.29 15.21
CA TRP A 68 45.78 -14.11 14.21
C TRP A 68 46.00 -12.64 13.79
N ASN A 69 45.00 -11.79 14.01
CA ASN A 69 45.05 -10.35 13.77
C ASN A 69 45.36 -9.53 15.04
N TRP A 70 45.87 -10.17 16.10
CA TRP A 70 46.20 -9.55 17.39
C TRP A 70 45.01 -8.90 18.11
N HIS A 71 43.79 -9.40 17.90
CA HIS A 71 42.61 -9.00 18.67
C HIS A 71 42.47 -9.88 19.92
N THR A 72 42.21 -9.29 21.09
CA THR A 72 41.94 -10.03 22.34
C THR A 72 40.59 -10.74 22.28
N ILE A 73 40.57 -12.01 22.65
CA ILE A 73 39.36 -12.84 22.64
C ILE A 73 38.66 -12.74 24.00
N TYR A 74 37.37 -12.36 23.99
CA TYR A 74 36.53 -12.31 25.18
C TYR A 74 35.45 -13.39 25.14
N GLN A 75 35.21 -14.04 26.28
CA GLN A 75 34.05 -14.91 26.50
C GLN A 75 32.91 -14.10 27.11
N VAL A 76 31.75 -14.14 26.45
CA VAL A 76 30.54 -13.43 26.87
C VAL A 76 29.34 -14.36 26.83
N GLN A 77 28.44 -14.23 27.81
CA GLN A 77 27.11 -14.82 27.71
C GLN A 77 26.23 -13.89 26.88
N ALA A 78 25.70 -14.42 25.79
CA ALA A 78 24.86 -13.68 24.86
C ALA A 78 23.46 -14.29 24.80
N THR A 79 22.46 -13.43 24.66
CA THR A 79 21.08 -13.82 24.36
C THR A 79 20.75 -13.47 22.93
N GLN A 80 19.88 -14.28 22.31
CA GLN A 80 19.32 -13.96 21.01
C GLN A 80 18.40 -12.74 21.15
N ARG A 81 18.57 -11.76 20.28
CA ARG A 81 17.74 -10.56 20.26
C ARG A 81 16.32 -10.94 19.81
N VAL A 82 15.33 -10.65 20.66
CA VAL A 82 13.91 -10.78 20.34
C VAL A 82 13.33 -9.41 19.99
N TYR A 83 12.58 -9.35 18.89
CA TYR A 83 11.91 -8.13 18.45
C TYR A 83 10.45 -8.13 18.89
N ASP A 84 10.04 -7.02 19.49
CA ASP A 84 8.63 -6.75 19.71
C ASP A 84 8.06 -6.01 18.49
N TYR A 85 7.18 -6.69 17.74
CA TYR A 85 6.50 -6.16 16.57
C TYR A 85 5.11 -5.59 16.87
N THR A 86 4.75 -5.40 18.14
CA THR A 86 3.40 -4.94 18.54
C THR A 86 3.03 -3.64 17.83
N ILE A 87 3.90 -2.62 17.88
CA ILE A 87 3.62 -1.31 17.29
C ILE A 87 3.52 -1.41 15.76
N GLN A 88 4.44 -2.13 15.13
CA GLN A 88 4.49 -2.36 13.69
C GLN A 88 3.21 -3.06 13.22
N THR A 89 2.73 -4.03 13.99
CA THR A 89 1.49 -4.75 13.73
C THR A 89 0.28 -3.82 13.76
N TRP A 90 0.16 -2.94 14.76
CA TRP A 90 -0.91 -1.93 14.82
C TRP A 90 -0.86 -0.96 13.62
N VAL A 91 0.34 -0.50 13.25
CA VAL A 91 0.54 0.39 12.10
C VAL A 91 0.16 -0.30 10.78
N LEU A 92 0.54 -1.58 10.61
CA LEU A 92 0.15 -2.36 9.45
C LEU A 92 -1.35 -2.63 9.41
N PHE A 93 -2.00 -2.93 10.54
CA PHE A 93 -3.46 -3.07 10.59
C PHE A 93 -4.16 -1.78 10.22
N TYR A 94 -3.66 -0.63 10.68
CA TYR A 94 -4.16 0.67 10.24
C TYR A 94 -4.01 0.86 8.73
N GLY A 95 -2.83 0.57 8.18
CA GLY A 95 -2.58 0.61 6.73
C GLY A 95 -3.51 -0.33 5.94
N LEU A 96 -3.74 -1.54 6.44
CA LEU A 96 -4.63 -2.52 5.82
C LEU A 96 -6.08 -2.02 5.84
N PHE A 97 -6.54 -1.54 6.99
CA PHE A 97 -7.85 -0.92 7.15
C PHE A 97 -8.04 0.24 6.17
N GLU A 98 -7.05 1.12 6.06
CA GLU A 98 -7.05 2.22 5.09
C GLU A 98 -7.22 1.71 3.66
N MET A 99 -6.41 0.73 3.22
CA MET A 99 -6.48 0.18 1.87
C MET A 99 -7.87 -0.41 1.56
N ILE A 100 -8.42 -1.19 2.48
CA ILE A 100 -9.74 -1.84 2.32
C ILE A 100 -10.87 -0.80 2.38
N ALA A 101 -10.82 0.12 3.35
CA ALA A 101 -11.83 1.15 3.52
C ALA A 101 -11.94 2.04 2.27
N GLY A 102 -10.83 2.34 1.60
CA GLY A 102 -10.83 3.12 0.36
C GLY A 102 -11.54 2.45 -0.82
N MET A 103 -11.67 1.12 -0.85
CA MET A 103 -12.19 0.39 -2.01
C MET A 103 -13.67 0.66 -2.28
N PHE A 104 -14.49 0.83 -1.24
CA PHE A 104 -15.93 1.02 -1.37
C PHE A 104 -16.36 2.42 -0.95
N VAL A 105 -17.42 2.93 -1.60
CA VAL A 105 -17.97 4.27 -1.33
C VAL A 105 -18.53 4.38 0.10
N THR A 106 -19.05 3.28 0.65
CA THR A 106 -19.58 3.22 2.01
C THR A 106 -18.46 3.18 3.04
N THR A 107 -17.48 2.31 2.85
CA THR A 107 -16.37 2.10 3.79
C THR A 107 -15.38 3.27 3.78
N SER A 108 -15.28 4.02 2.68
CA SER A 108 -14.35 5.16 2.60
C SER A 108 -14.70 6.26 3.60
N ARG A 109 -15.95 6.30 4.08
CA ARG A 109 -16.41 7.23 5.13
C ARG A 109 -15.88 6.90 6.52
N LEU A 110 -15.32 5.71 6.73
CA LEU A 110 -14.73 5.31 8.01
C LEU A 110 -13.25 5.67 8.11
N SER A 111 -12.60 5.96 6.98
CA SER A 111 -11.17 6.25 6.94
C SER A 111 -10.89 7.71 7.35
N PRO A 112 -10.11 7.93 8.42
CA PRO A 112 -9.71 9.28 8.82
C PRO A 112 -8.79 9.94 7.79
N THR A 113 -7.90 9.16 7.15
CA THR A 113 -6.94 9.68 6.17
C THR A 113 -7.65 10.24 4.94
N ILE A 114 -8.75 9.63 4.52
CA ILE A 114 -9.54 10.10 3.38
C ILE A 114 -10.18 11.47 3.67
N TYR A 115 -10.69 11.70 4.88
CA TYR A 115 -11.21 13.03 5.26
C TYR A 115 -10.12 14.09 5.22
N ILE A 116 -8.96 13.81 5.80
CA ILE A 116 -7.83 14.73 5.83
C ILE A 116 -7.36 15.03 4.40
N ALA A 117 -7.22 14.01 3.56
CA ALA A 117 -6.82 14.17 2.16
C ALA A 117 -7.84 14.99 1.35
N SER A 118 -9.13 14.72 1.53
CA SER A 118 -10.22 15.46 0.86
C SER A 118 -10.27 16.91 1.30
N PHE A 119 -10.00 17.17 2.59
CA PHE A 119 -9.92 18.52 3.13
C PHE A 119 -8.73 19.30 2.57
N LEU A 120 -7.54 18.70 2.53
CA LEU A 120 -6.34 19.31 1.97
C LEU A 120 -6.44 19.54 0.45
N ALA A 121 -7.11 18.64 -0.27
CA ALA A 121 -7.32 18.76 -1.72
C ALA A 121 -8.33 19.84 -2.13
N LYS A 122 -9.09 20.43 -1.18
CA LYS A 122 -10.20 21.35 -1.46
C LYS A 122 -9.77 22.60 -2.24
N THR A 123 -8.54 23.06 -2.04
CA THR A 123 -8.03 24.29 -2.69
C THR A 123 -7.58 24.05 -4.13
N GLN A 124 -7.35 22.80 -4.52
CA GLN A 124 -6.87 22.42 -5.85
C GLN A 124 -8.07 22.16 -6.78
N LYS A 125 -7.91 22.45 -8.08
CA LYS A 125 -8.92 22.07 -9.08
C LYS A 125 -9.06 20.54 -9.10
N PRO A 126 -10.26 19.98 -8.91
CA PRO A 126 -10.44 18.53 -8.84
C PRO A 126 -10.14 17.89 -10.20
N ASN A 127 -9.35 16.82 -10.17
CA ASN A 127 -9.06 16.00 -11.35
C ASN A 127 -9.77 14.66 -11.19
N TRP A 128 -10.78 14.40 -12.02
CA TRP A 128 -11.65 13.23 -11.89
C TRP A 128 -11.10 12.06 -12.70
N LYS A 129 -10.88 10.93 -12.02
CA LYS A 129 -10.44 9.66 -12.65
C LYS A 129 -11.33 8.50 -12.22
N PRO A 130 -11.46 7.43 -13.04
CA PRO A 130 -12.26 6.28 -12.66
C PRO A 130 -11.66 5.53 -11.45
N LEU A 131 -12.52 5.01 -10.58
CA LEU A 131 -12.13 4.31 -9.35
C LEU A 131 -11.54 2.91 -9.60
N VAL A 132 -11.96 2.21 -10.66
CA VAL A 132 -11.63 0.80 -10.89
C VAL A 132 -10.12 0.54 -10.94
N PRO A 133 -9.31 1.28 -11.73
CA PRO A 133 -7.85 1.07 -11.74
C PRO A 133 -7.17 1.36 -10.39
N LYS A 134 -7.80 2.19 -9.54
CA LYS A 134 -7.29 2.50 -8.19
C LYS A 134 -7.58 1.38 -7.20
N ARG A 135 -8.73 0.71 -7.32
CA ARG A 135 -9.02 -0.49 -6.51
C ARG A 135 -7.96 -1.56 -6.72
N PHE A 136 -7.54 -1.79 -7.96
CA PHE A 136 -6.46 -2.72 -8.27
C PHE A 136 -5.12 -2.33 -7.63
N ALA A 137 -4.78 -1.04 -7.59
CA ALA A 137 -3.58 -0.57 -6.89
C ALA A 137 -3.68 -0.81 -5.37
N TRP A 138 -4.84 -0.56 -4.76
CA TRP A 138 -5.06 -0.78 -3.33
C TRP A 138 -5.13 -2.26 -2.96
N THR A 139 -5.57 -3.15 -3.85
CA THR A 139 -5.54 -4.61 -3.59
C THR A 139 -4.10 -5.12 -3.58
N ILE A 140 -3.23 -4.63 -4.47
CA ILE A 140 -1.80 -4.92 -4.42
C ILE A 140 -1.21 -4.44 -3.09
N GLY A 141 -1.48 -3.19 -2.71
CA GLY A 141 -1.01 -2.65 -1.42
C GLY A 141 -1.50 -3.45 -0.21
N ALA A 142 -2.78 -3.82 -0.18
CA ALA A 142 -3.36 -4.65 0.88
C ALA A 142 -2.69 -6.03 0.94
N SER A 143 -2.45 -6.67 -0.22
CA SER A 143 -1.76 -7.96 -0.27
C SER A 143 -0.35 -7.89 0.32
N PHE A 144 0.38 -6.79 0.05
CA PHE A 144 1.72 -6.61 0.58
C PHE A 144 1.70 -6.45 2.11
N ILE A 145 0.76 -5.66 2.63
CA ILE A 145 0.57 -5.47 4.06
C ILE A 145 0.22 -6.80 4.76
N THR A 146 -0.64 -7.63 4.14
CA THR A 146 -0.98 -8.95 4.68
C THR A 146 0.24 -9.87 4.79
N VAL A 147 1.11 -9.90 3.78
CA VAL A 147 2.35 -10.68 3.84
C VAL A 147 3.27 -10.19 4.97
N CYS A 148 3.41 -8.87 5.15
CA CYS A 148 4.18 -8.30 6.26
C CYS A 148 3.58 -8.64 7.64
N LEU A 149 2.25 -8.67 7.77
CA LEU A 149 1.58 -9.05 9.02
C LEU A 149 1.88 -10.51 9.40
N VAL A 150 1.88 -11.42 8.41
CA VAL A 150 2.24 -12.83 8.63
C VAL A 150 3.70 -12.97 9.04
N PHE A 151 4.61 -12.20 8.42
CA PHE A 151 6.03 -12.22 8.77
C PHE A 151 6.30 -11.76 10.21
N PHE A 152 5.62 -10.71 10.68
CA PHE A 152 5.80 -10.18 12.02
C PHE A 152 5.09 -10.96 13.12
N ASN A 153 4.04 -11.71 12.78
CA ASN A 153 3.28 -12.55 13.71
C ASN A 153 3.22 -14.00 13.20
N PRO A 154 4.37 -14.66 13.01
CA PRO A 154 4.43 -15.97 12.37
C PRO A 154 3.79 -17.06 13.24
N ASP A 155 3.87 -16.92 14.56
CA ASP A 155 3.31 -17.81 15.57
C ASP A 155 1.77 -17.75 15.58
N VAL A 156 1.18 -16.55 15.55
CA VAL A 156 -0.28 -16.36 15.50
C VAL A 156 -0.84 -17.00 14.24
N PHE A 157 -0.19 -16.75 13.09
CA PHE A 157 -0.61 -17.35 11.82
C PHE A 157 -0.41 -18.87 11.82
N ALA A 158 0.73 -19.38 12.29
CA ALA A 158 1.01 -20.81 12.38
C ALA A 158 0.01 -21.53 13.29
N ASN A 159 -0.33 -20.94 14.44
CA ASN A 159 -1.34 -21.48 15.36
C ASN A 159 -2.72 -21.54 14.71
N TRP A 160 -3.12 -20.48 13.98
CA TRP A 160 -4.38 -20.47 13.26
C TRP A 160 -4.44 -21.56 12.17
N VAL A 161 -3.39 -21.71 11.36
CA VAL A 161 -3.28 -22.78 10.34
C VAL A 161 -3.29 -24.15 10.99
N ASN A 162 -2.48 -24.38 12.02
CA ASN A 162 -2.38 -25.68 12.68
C ASN A 162 -3.71 -26.10 13.34
N THR A 163 -4.46 -25.12 13.87
CA THR A 163 -5.81 -25.37 14.43
C THR A 163 -6.81 -25.71 13.32
N LEU A 164 -6.78 -24.98 12.19
CA LEU A 164 -7.68 -25.20 11.07
C LEU A 164 -7.48 -26.58 10.43
N PHE A 165 -6.24 -27.02 10.28
CA PHE A 165 -5.90 -28.31 9.66
C PHE A 165 -5.72 -29.45 10.68
N SER A 166 -5.95 -29.18 11.97
CA SER A 166 -5.78 -30.14 13.09
C SER A 166 -4.46 -30.91 13.03
N SER A 167 -3.41 -30.30 12.48
CA SER A 167 -2.10 -30.92 12.23
C SER A 167 -1.00 -29.87 12.32
N LYS A 168 0.20 -30.27 12.72
CA LYS A 168 1.36 -29.37 12.85
C LYS A 168 2.01 -29.16 11.48
N LEU A 169 1.41 -28.31 10.66
CA LEU A 169 1.92 -27.96 9.34
C LEU A 169 3.02 -26.91 9.41
N LEU A 170 2.87 -25.92 10.29
CA LEU A 170 3.81 -24.80 10.43
C LEU A 170 4.49 -24.80 11.81
N PRO A 171 5.79 -24.48 11.88
CA PRO A 171 6.49 -24.33 13.15
C PRO A 171 6.02 -23.07 13.87
N THR A 172 5.85 -23.16 15.19
CA THR A 172 5.43 -22.05 16.07
C THR A 172 6.59 -21.48 16.89
N THR A 173 7.78 -22.08 16.79
CA THR A 173 8.95 -21.75 17.60
C THR A 173 9.97 -20.88 16.86
N GLU A 174 9.86 -20.79 15.53
CA GLU A 174 10.80 -20.07 14.68
C GLU A 174 10.06 -19.42 13.51
N ASN A 175 10.64 -18.36 12.95
CA ASN A 175 10.07 -17.72 11.77
C ASN A 175 10.38 -18.55 10.52
N TYR A 176 9.35 -19.14 9.92
CA TYR A 176 9.47 -19.95 8.71
C TYR A 176 9.56 -19.12 7.42
N MET A 177 9.37 -17.80 7.50
CA MET A 177 9.47 -16.89 6.36
C MET A 177 10.83 -16.19 6.31
N SER A 178 11.44 -16.14 5.12
CA SER A 178 12.74 -15.47 4.94
C SER A 178 12.63 -13.95 5.13
N ASN A 179 13.55 -13.36 5.91
CA ASN A 179 13.62 -11.91 6.18
C ASN A 179 13.76 -11.05 4.90
N TRP A 180 14.26 -11.62 3.80
CA TRP A 180 14.42 -10.90 2.53
C TRP A 180 13.10 -10.60 1.84
N ILE A 181 12.09 -11.45 2.02
CA ILE A 181 10.76 -11.29 1.40
C ILE A 181 10.11 -9.96 1.85
N PRO A 182 9.88 -9.71 3.15
CA PRO A 182 9.29 -8.45 3.61
C PRO A 182 10.18 -7.25 3.31
N LEU A 183 11.52 -7.40 3.34
CA LEU A 183 12.44 -6.32 3.01
C LEU A 183 12.23 -5.83 1.57
N ILE A 184 12.26 -6.74 0.59
CA ILE A 184 12.06 -6.39 -0.83
C ILE A 184 10.65 -5.82 -1.04
N LEU A 185 9.64 -6.46 -0.44
CA LEU A 185 8.24 -6.07 -0.59
C LEU A 185 7.99 -4.64 -0.08
N VAL A 186 8.52 -4.30 1.10
CA VAL A 186 8.40 -2.97 1.69
C VAL A 186 9.14 -1.93 0.86
N TRP A 187 10.32 -2.25 0.33
CA TRP A 187 11.06 -1.35 -0.58
C TRP A 187 10.30 -1.10 -1.88
N VAL A 188 9.71 -2.14 -2.48
CA VAL A 188 8.87 -2.00 -3.68
C VAL A 188 7.63 -1.17 -3.38
N CYS A 189 6.96 -1.42 -2.24
CA CYS A 189 5.80 -0.65 -1.78
C CYS A 189 6.15 0.83 -1.59
N PHE A 190 7.26 1.11 -0.89
CA PHE A 190 7.81 2.45 -0.72
C PHE A 190 8.00 3.14 -2.08
N GLY A 191 8.67 2.47 -3.03
CA GLY A 191 8.89 3.00 -4.38
C GLY A 191 7.59 3.31 -5.12
N PHE A 192 6.61 2.40 -5.11
CA PHE A 192 5.32 2.61 -5.77
C PHE A 192 4.52 3.76 -5.17
N MET A 193 4.47 3.86 -3.84
CA MET A 193 3.78 4.95 -3.15
C MET A 193 4.49 6.28 -3.34
N TRP A 194 5.82 6.29 -3.33
CA TRP A 194 6.63 7.48 -3.58
C TRP A 194 6.42 8.02 -5.00
N LEU A 195 6.43 7.15 -6.02
CA LEU A 195 6.13 7.53 -7.41
C LEU A 195 4.71 8.12 -7.55
N GLU A 196 3.73 7.55 -6.86
CA GLU A 196 2.36 8.06 -6.87
C GLU A 196 2.23 9.41 -6.17
N ALA A 197 2.85 9.57 -5.00
CA ALA A 197 2.77 10.80 -4.20
C ALA A 197 3.54 11.97 -4.82
N ILE A 198 4.76 11.73 -5.33
CA ILE A 198 5.66 12.77 -5.81
C ILE A 198 5.51 13.04 -7.32
N LEU A 199 5.54 11.99 -8.15
CA LEU A 199 5.47 12.14 -9.61
C LEU A 199 4.02 12.07 -10.13
N GLY A 200 3.06 11.69 -9.28
CA GLY A 200 1.69 11.42 -9.73
C GLY A 200 1.57 10.18 -10.61
N PHE A 201 2.57 9.30 -10.61
CA PHE A 201 2.62 8.09 -11.43
C PHE A 201 2.25 6.86 -10.61
N CYS A 202 1.03 6.36 -10.79
CA CYS A 202 0.56 5.16 -10.11
C CYS A 202 0.82 3.91 -10.98
N VAL A 203 1.81 3.11 -10.58
CA VAL A 203 2.19 1.86 -11.26
C VAL A 203 1.02 0.88 -11.32
N GLY A 204 0.28 0.70 -10.22
CA GLY A 204 -0.86 -0.21 -10.16
C GLY A 204 -1.94 0.13 -11.19
N CYS A 205 -2.28 1.41 -11.35
CA CYS A 205 -3.25 1.83 -12.38
C CYS A 205 -2.75 1.56 -13.80
N LYS A 206 -1.44 1.70 -14.06
CA LYS A 206 -0.85 1.42 -15.38
C LYS A 206 -0.81 -0.08 -15.69
N VAL A 207 -0.50 -0.91 -14.69
CA VAL A 207 -0.56 -2.37 -14.82
C VAL A 207 -1.99 -2.81 -15.10
N HIS A 208 -2.99 -2.27 -14.40
CA HIS A 208 -4.39 -2.53 -14.71
C HIS A 208 -4.75 -2.15 -16.14
N ALA A 209 -4.33 -0.96 -16.60
CA ALA A 209 -4.59 -0.52 -17.96
C ALA A 209 -3.93 -1.42 -19.02
N LEU A 210 -2.73 -1.92 -18.74
CA LEU A 210 -2.04 -2.89 -19.58
C LEU A 210 -2.79 -4.22 -19.64
N LEU A 211 -3.28 -4.73 -18.50
CA LEU A 211 -4.02 -5.99 -18.42
C LEU A 211 -5.38 -5.92 -19.15
N VAL A 212 -6.04 -4.77 -19.11
CA VAL A 212 -7.24 -4.51 -19.94
C VAL A 212 -6.86 -4.49 -21.42
N LYS A 213 -5.74 -3.85 -21.81
CA LYS A 213 -5.26 -3.82 -23.20
C LYS A 213 -4.92 -5.21 -23.74
N VAL A 214 -4.41 -6.10 -22.90
CA VAL A 214 -4.12 -7.50 -23.23
C VAL A 214 -5.39 -8.38 -23.25
N GLY A 215 -6.54 -7.85 -22.81
CA GLY A 215 -7.84 -8.54 -22.86
C GLY A 215 -8.08 -9.50 -21.69
N ILE A 216 -7.25 -9.46 -20.65
CA ILE A 216 -7.41 -10.30 -19.44
C ILE A 216 -8.60 -9.80 -18.60
N PHE A 217 -8.79 -8.47 -18.52
CA PHE A 217 -9.94 -7.86 -17.87
C PHE A 217 -10.91 -7.30 -18.92
N LYS A 218 -12.19 -7.66 -18.80
CA LYS A 218 -13.29 -7.22 -19.70
C LYS A 218 -13.95 -5.91 -19.25
N GLU A 219 -13.50 -5.32 -18.14
CA GLU A 219 -14.12 -4.11 -17.59
C GLU A 219 -13.80 -2.90 -18.46
N GLU A 220 -14.82 -2.10 -18.77
CA GLU A 220 -14.68 -0.85 -19.53
C GLU A 220 -13.86 0.16 -18.74
N CYS A 221 -12.56 0.15 -18.98
CA CYS A 221 -11.68 1.20 -18.49
C CYS A 221 -11.79 2.40 -19.44
N GLU A 222 -12.63 3.38 -19.11
CA GLU A 222 -12.78 4.62 -19.91
C GLU A 222 -11.43 5.34 -20.14
N ALA A 223 -10.49 5.23 -19.18
CA ALA A 223 -9.13 5.75 -19.31
C ALA A 223 -8.23 4.90 -20.25
N CYS A 224 -8.58 3.64 -20.48
CA CYS A 224 -7.87 2.74 -21.40
C CYS A 224 -8.44 2.84 -22.82
N ASN A 225 -9.67 3.32 -22.97
CA ASN A 225 -10.34 3.49 -24.25
C ASN A 225 -10.23 4.92 -24.82
N ASN A 226 -9.37 5.78 -24.24
CA ASN A 226 -9.10 7.15 -24.68
C ASN A 226 -10.37 7.90 -25.13
N ILE A 227 -11.45 7.78 -24.35
CA ILE A 227 -12.70 8.46 -24.63
C ILE A 227 -12.51 9.92 -24.20
N ASP A 228 -12.06 10.73 -25.14
CA ASP A 228 -12.04 12.18 -24.97
C ASP A 228 -13.49 12.69 -25.04
N TRP A 229 -14.09 12.89 -23.87
CA TRP A 229 -15.46 13.37 -23.74
C TRP A 229 -15.65 14.76 -24.38
N ASP A 230 -14.60 15.58 -24.48
CA ASP A 230 -14.64 16.87 -25.17
C ASP A 230 -14.70 16.66 -26.69
N GLU A 231 -14.01 15.66 -27.23
CA GLU A 231 -14.09 15.28 -28.63
C GLU A 231 -15.47 14.71 -29.01
N ILE A 232 -16.08 13.91 -28.12
CA ILE A 232 -17.44 13.38 -28.31
C ILE A 232 -18.47 14.50 -28.26
N ALA A 233 -18.35 15.43 -27.30
CA ALA A 233 -19.24 16.59 -27.21
C ALA A 233 -19.12 17.47 -28.47
N ARG A 234 -17.89 17.69 -28.97
CA ARG A 234 -17.66 18.41 -30.23
C ARG A 234 -18.30 17.71 -31.44
N LYS A 235 -18.11 16.39 -31.58
CA LYS A 235 -18.72 15.59 -32.66
C LYS A 235 -20.25 15.57 -32.61
N HIS A 236 -20.83 15.58 -31.40
CA HIS A 236 -22.28 15.67 -31.23
C HIS A 236 -22.82 17.06 -31.62
N ALA A 237 -22.13 18.13 -31.21
CA ALA A 237 -22.48 19.48 -31.63
C ALA A 237 -22.36 19.66 -33.15
N GLU A 238 -21.32 19.08 -33.78
CA GLU A 238 -21.13 19.07 -35.24
C GLU A 238 -22.25 18.31 -35.97
N ARG A 239 -22.66 17.13 -35.47
CA ARG A 239 -23.81 16.38 -36.03
C ARG A 239 -25.12 17.14 -35.89
N GLN A 240 -25.38 17.75 -34.74
CA GLN A 240 -26.59 18.55 -34.53
C GLN A 240 -26.61 19.79 -35.43
N ALA A 241 -25.46 20.41 -35.69
CA ALA A 241 -25.33 21.52 -36.63
C ALA A 241 -25.56 21.09 -38.09
N GLN A 242 -25.17 19.87 -38.47
CA GLN A 242 -25.44 19.30 -39.80
C GLN A 242 -26.91 18.90 -39.99
N GLU A 243 -27.56 18.37 -38.96
CA GLU A 243 -28.98 18.01 -38.99
C GLU A 243 -29.92 19.23 -38.98
N THR A 244 -29.44 20.36 -38.46
CA THR A 244 -30.18 21.64 -38.46
C THR A 244 -29.84 22.53 -39.66
N ALA A 245 -28.86 22.15 -40.49
CA ALA A 245 -28.60 22.83 -41.75
C ALA A 245 -29.77 22.56 -42.71
N PRO A 246 -30.46 23.61 -43.22
CA PRO A 246 -31.56 23.42 -44.15
C PRO A 246 -31.02 22.75 -45.42
N THR A 247 -31.61 21.63 -45.80
CA THR A 247 -31.45 21.02 -47.13
C THR A 247 -31.90 22.03 -48.18
N ASN A 248 -30.95 22.79 -48.71
CA ASN A 248 -31.16 23.56 -49.93
C ASN A 248 -31.13 22.56 -51.10
N SER A 249 -32.33 22.33 -51.65
CA SER A 249 -32.68 21.77 -52.97
C SER A 249 -32.07 20.43 -53.37
#